data_AF-M1Q1K2-F1
#
_entry.id   AF-M1Q1K2-F1
#
_cell.length_a   1.000
_cell.length_b   1.000
_cell.length_c   1.000
_cell.angle_alpha   90.00
_cell.angle_beta   90.00
_cell.angle_gamma   90.00
#
_symmetry.space_group_name_H-M   'P 1'
#
loop_
_entity.id
_entity.type
_entity.pdbx_description
1 polymer ?
#
loop_
_entity_poly.entity_id
_entity_poly.type
_entity_poly.pdbx_seq_one_letter_code
_entity_poly.pdbx_strand_id
1 'polypeptide(L)'
;MTCCKECGSTLENVEVEAYERRQVFDIPPVNLIVTEHKSQIKTCPCCGKLNKAVFPESVKYPVQYGPNILASAIYCKRIILNKKGKGIKKKWVTKKDIEKKMDNEKRYREKNV
;
A
#
# COMPACT_ATOMS: atom_id res chain seq x y z
N MET A 1 -11.52 -31.02 25.73
CA MET A 1 -12.01 -32.22 25.02
C MET A 1 -12.22 -33.28 26.09
N THR A 2 -13.44 -33.76 26.28
CA THR A 2 -13.78 -34.63 27.42
C THR A 2 -13.77 -36.12 27.06
N CYS A 3 -13.72 -36.48 25.77
CA CYS A 3 -13.63 -37.85 25.29
C CYS A 3 -12.67 -37.99 24.09
N CYS A 4 -12.07 -39.18 23.95
CA CYS A 4 -11.25 -39.55 22.82
C CYS A 4 -12.12 -39.69 21.56
N LYS A 5 -11.69 -39.07 20.46
CA LYS A 5 -12.45 -39.09 19.19
C LYS A 5 -12.48 -40.46 18.52
N GLU A 6 -11.47 -41.29 18.75
CA GLU A 6 -11.34 -42.61 18.10
C GLU A 6 -12.05 -43.72 18.88
N CYS A 7 -11.89 -43.75 20.21
CA CYS A 7 -12.41 -44.84 21.05
C CYS A 7 -13.49 -44.42 22.05
N GLY A 8 -13.84 -43.13 22.15
CA GLY A 8 -14.88 -42.63 23.04
C GLY A 8 -14.54 -42.61 24.53
N SER A 9 -13.36 -43.09 24.95
CA SER A 9 -12.94 -43.10 26.35
C SER A 9 -12.86 -41.69 26.94
N THR A 10 -13.23 -41.53 28.21
CA THR A 10 -13.18 -40.22 28.91
C THR A 10 -11.75 -39.73 29.10
N LEU A 11 -11.55 -38.42 28.95
CA LEU A 11 -10.29 -37.70 29.14
C LEU A 11 -10.37 -36.70 30.31
N GLU A 12 -11.45 -36.71 31.10
CA GLU A 12 -11.69 -35.70 32.15
C GLU A 12 -10.59 -35.66 33.22
N ASN A 13 -9.95 -36.79 33.51
CA ASN A 13 -8.88 -36.91 34.51
C ASN A 13 -7.48 -37.00 33.89
N VAL A 14 -7.34 -36.73 32.59
CA VAL A 14 -6.04 -36.75 31.90
C VAL A 14 -5.45 -35.35 31.93
N GLU A 15 -4.21 -35.21 32.41
CA GLU A 15 -3.52 -33.92 32.44
C GLU A 15 -3.24 -33.40 31.02
N VAL A 16 -3.31 -32.07 30.85
CA VAL A 16 -3.01 -31.44 29.55
C VAL A 16 -1.50 -31.49 29.32
N GLU A 17 -1.08 -32.21 28.28
CA GLU A 17 0.33 -32.37 27.93
C GLU A 17 0.93 -31.13 27.24
N ALA A 18 0.17 -30.50 26.33
CA ALA A 18 0.63 -29.33 25.59
C ALA A 18 -0.53 -28.51 25.01
N TYR A 19 -0.24 -27.26 24.65
CA TYR A 19 -1.16 -26.37 23.94
C TYR A 19 -0.62 -26.00 22.57
N GLU A 20 -1.46 -26.13 21.55
CA GLU A 20 -1.17 -25.55 20.23
C GLU A 20 -1.60 -24.07 20.19
N ARG A 21 -0.74 -23.19 19.68
CA ARG A 21 -1.00 -21.74 19.60
C ARG A 21 -1.13 -21.29 18.15
N ARG A 22 -2.20 -20.55 17.84
CA ARG A 22 -2.39 -19.83 16.57
C ARG A 22 -2.82 -18.40 16.87
N GLN A 23 -2.27 -17.42 16.14
CA GLN A 23 -2.57 -16.00 16.31
C GLN A 23 -3.04 -15.40 14.99
N VAL A 24 -4.09 -14.60 15.05
CA VAL A 24 -4.54 -13.75 13.94
C VAL A 24 -4.23 -12.32 14.35
N PHE A 25 -3.37 -11.66 13.57
CA PHE A 25 -3.09 -10.24 13.72
C PHE A 25 -3.94 -9.49 12.70
N ASP A 26 -4.79 -8.60 13.20
CA ASP A 26 -5.63 -7.74 12.38
C ASP A 26 -5.27 -6.28 12.61
N ILE A 27 -5.54 -5.45 11.60
CA ILE A 27 -5.45 -4.00 11.72
C ILE A 27 -6.89 -3.52 11.93
N PRO A 28 -7.22 -2.95 13.11
CA PRO A 28 -8.57 -2.45 13.35
C PRO A 28 -8.92 -1.37 12.33
N PRO A 29 -10.22 -1.08 12.11
CA PRO A 29 -10.65 -0.03 11.21
C PRO A 29 -9.88 1.27 11.43
N VAL A 30 -9.25 1.78 10.36
CA VAL A 30 -8.39 2.96 10.43
C VAL A 30 -9.21 4.20 10.07
N ASN A 31 -9.31 5.14 11.01
CA ASN A 31 -9.85 6.47 10.73
C ASN A 31 -8.77 7.33 10.06
N LEU A 32 -8.93 7.59 8.76
CA LEU A 32 -8.00 8.44 8.02
C LEU A 32 -8.18 9.90 8.44
N ILE A 33 -7.15 10.49 9.04
CA ILE A 33 -7.08 11.92 9.29
C ILE A 33 -6.36 12.59 8.12
N VAL A 34 -7.05 13.50 7.43
CA VAL A 34 -6.49 14.29 6.34
C VAL A 34 -6.34 15.73 6.81
N THR A 35 -5.13 16.27 6.70
CA THR A 35 -4.84 17.67 6.97
C THR A 35 -4.54 18.37 5.65
N GLU A 36 -5.45 19.26 5.24
CA GLU A 36 -5.27 20.09 4.04
C GLU A 36 -4.47 21.34 4.40
N HIS A 37 -3.32 21.53 3.75
CA HIS A 37 -2.54 22.76 3.84
C HIS A 37 -2.87 23.64 2.64
N LYS A 38 -3.24 24.90 2.89
CA LYS A 38 -3.51 25.91 1.84
C LYS A 38 -2.45 27.00 1.88
N SER A 39 -1.96 27.37 0.70
CA SER A 39 -1.12 28.56 0.53
C SER A 39 -1.89 29.62 -0.25
N GLN A 40 -1.72 30.88 0.17
CA GLN A 40 -2.34 32.00 -0.54
C GLN A 40 -1.61 32.27 -1.84
N ILE A 41 -2.36 32.66 -2.86
CA ILE A 41 -1.84 33.17 -4.12
C ILE A 41 -2.45 34.55 -4.35
N LYS A 42 -1.61 35.56 -4.59
CA LYS A 42 -2.04 36.94 -4.83
C LYS A 42 -1.33 37.51 -6.05
N THR A 43 -2.07 38.19 -6.91
CA THR A 43 -1.51 38.95 -8.04
C THR A 43 -1.30 40.39 -7.60
N CYS A 44 -0.08 40.91 -7.79
CA CYS A 44 0.22 42.30 -7.48
C CYS A 44 -0.54 43.23 -8.46
N PRO A 45 -1.40 44.15 -7.99
CA PRO A 45 -2.15 45.03 -8.88
C PRO A 45 -1.24 46.03 -9.62
N CYS A 46 -0.07 46.37 -9.07
CA CYS A 46 0.84 47.35 -9.67
C CYS A 46 1.68 46.79 -10.83
N CYS A 47 2.13 45.53 -10.74
CA CYS A 47 3.04 44.95 -11.74
C CYS A 47 2.55 43.64 -12.36
N GLY A 48 1.36 43.15 -11.98
CA GLY A 48 0.77 41.90 -12.49
C GLY A 48 1.46 40.62 -12.03
N LYS A 49 2.53 40.69 -11.23
CA LYS A 49 3.28 39.50 -10.78
C LYS A 49 2.48 38.66 -9.80
N LEU A 50 2.52 37.35 -9.99
CA LEU A 50 1.89 36.36 -9.13
C LEU A 50 2.81 35.97 -7.97
N ASN A 51 2.31 36.11 -6.75
CA ASN A 51 3.03 35.80 -5.51
C ASN A 51 2.35 34.62 -4.83
N LYS A 52 3.12 33.60 -4.46
CA LYS A 52 2.64 32.42 -3.74
C LYS A 52 3.27 32.37 -2.35
N ALA A 53 2.45 32.15 -1.33
CA ALA A 53 2.96 31.84 0.00
C ALA A 53 3.66 30.46 -0.01
N VAL A 54 4.72 30.33 0.79
CA VAL A 54 5.49 29.09 0.89
C VAL A 54 4.82 28.18 1.93
N PHE A 55 4.79 26.88 1.64
CA PHE A 55 4.35 25.88 2.61
C PHE A 55 5.42 25.65 3.70
N PRO A 56 5.05 25.17 4.89
CA PRO A 56 6.02 24.70 5.87
C PRO A 56 6.93 23.61 5.29
N GLU A 57 8.17 23.48 5.79
CA GLU A 57 9.14 22.50 5.27
C GLU A 57 8.63 21.04 5.35
N SER A 58 7.75 20.76 6.30
CA SER A 58 7.12 19.44 6.45
C SER A 58 6.14 19.08 5.33
N VAL A 59 5.68 20.05 4.52
CA VAL A 59 4.70 19.86 3.44
C VAL A 59 5.40 20.09 2.10
N LYS A 60 6.05 19.04 1.60
CA LYS A 60 6.92 19.10 0.41
C LYS A 60 6.18 18.78 -0.88
N TYR A 61 5.15 17.94 -0.82
CA TYR A 61 4.45 17.43 -2.01
C TYR A 61 2.97 17.77 -1.96
N PRO A 62 2.29 17.90 -3.12
CA PRO A 62 0.84 18.10 -3.19
C PRO A 62 0.04 17.03 -2.44
N VAL A 63 0.56 15.79 -2.43
CA VAL A 63 0.04 14.67 -1.63
C VAL A 63 1.23 13.96 -1.00
N GLN A 64 1.19 13.74 0.31
CA GLN A 64 2.18 12.96 1.04
C GLN A 64 1.55 12.18 2.19
N TYR A 65 2.13 11.02 2.51
CA TYR A 65 1.61 10.14 3.55
C TYR A 65 2.36 10.33 4.86
N GLY A 66 1.60 10.42 5.95
CA GLY A 66 2.15 10.50 7.30
C GLY A 66 2.87 9.20 7.74
N PRO A 67 3.64 9.27 8.83
CA PRO A 67 4.49 8.15 9.28
C PRO A 67 3.69 6.87 9.57
N ASN A 68 2.46 6.98 10.10
CA ASN A 68 1.63 5.82 10.42
C ASN A 68 1.21 5.04 9.16
N ILE A 69 0.82 5.74 8.09
CA ILE A 69 0.48 5.10 6.81
C ILE A 69 1.70 4.43 6.20
N LEU A 70 2.87 5.07 6.28
CA LEU A 70 4.13 4.51 5.79
C LEU A 70 4.54 3.25 6.58
N ALA A 71 4.43 3.29 7.92
CA ALA A 71 4.72 2.14 8.77
C ALA A 71 3.79 0.95 8.45
N SER A 72 2.48 1.20 8.30
CA SER A 72 1.52 0.18 7.89
C SER A 72 1.84 -0.41 6.51
N ALA A 73 2.21 0.44 5.53
CA ALA A 73 2.61 -0.03 4.20
C ALA A 73 3.86 -0.93 4.26
N ILE A 74 4.85 -0.60 5.08
CA ILE A 74 6.06 -1.41 5.30
C ILE A 74 5.71 -2.75 5.94
N TYR A 75 4.90 -2.74 7.01
CA TYR A 75 4.43 -3.95 7.68
C TYR A 75 3.72 -4.89 6.71
N CYS A 76 2.73 -4.37 5.96
CA CYS A 76 1.98 -5.15 4.97
C CYS A 76 2.88 -5.67 3.85
N LYS A 77 3.81 -4.86 3.32
CA LYS A 77 4.76 -5.29 2.29
C LYS A 77 5.59 -6.49 2.75
N ARG A 78 6.06 -6.48 4.01
CA ARG A 78 6.90 -7.55 4.55
C ARG A 78 6.14 -8.87 4.68
N ILE A 79 4.88 -8.82 5.10
CA ILE A 79 4.07 -10.02 5.35
C ILE A 79 3.54 -10.62 4.04
N ILE A 80 3.14 -9.78 3.08
CA ILE A 80 2.54 -10.25 1.82
C ILE A 80 3.61 -10.83 0.87
N LEU A 81 4.85 -10.31 0.88
CA LEU A 81 5.90 -10.79 -0.02
C LEU A 81 6.55 -12.10 0.43
N ASN A 82 6.47 -12.46 1.72
CA ASN A 82 7.00 -13.74 2.21
C ASN A 82 6.11 -14.95 1.85
N LYS A 83 4.90 -14.73 1.31
CA LYS A 83 4.03 -15.81 0.77
C LYS A 83 4.19 -16.06 -0.73
N LYS A 84 5.02 -15.28 -1.44
CA LYS A 84 5.32 -15.57 -2.85
C LYS A 84 6.48 -16.55 -2.92
N GLY A 85 6.13 -17.83 -3.05
CA GLY A 85 7.01 -18.88 -3.50
C GLY A 85 7.83 -18.45 -4.73
N LYS A 86 9.03 -19.03 -4.81
CA LYS A 86 9.96 -18.98 -5.93
C LYS A 86 9.22 -18.98 -7.28
N GLY A 87 9.51 -18.00 -8.15
CA GLY A 87 9.19 -18.10 -9.58
C GLY A 87 8.18 -17.09 -10.13
N ILE A 88 8.49 -15.79 -10.10
CA ILE A 88 8.03 -14.89 -11.16
C ILE A 88 9.28 -14.18 -11.67
N LYS A 89 9.80 -14.63 -12.83
CA LYS A 89 10.75 -13.85 -13.60
C LYS A 89 10.02 -12.57 -14.01
N LYS A 90 10.22 -11.47 -13.28
CA LYS A 90 9.78 -10.15 -13.72
C LYS A 90 10.54 -9.85 -15.00
N LYS A 91 9.89 -10.04 -16.15
CA LYS A 91 10.42 -9.55 -17.42
C LYS A 91 10.28 -8.04 -17.36
N TRP A 92 11.41 -7.35 -17.19
CA TRP A 92 11.45 -5.90 -17.19
C TRP A 92 11.02 -5.41 -18.58
N VAL A 93 10.03 -4.52 -18.62
CA VAL A 93 9.68 -3.81 -19.85
C VAL A 93 10.87 -2.92 -20.19
N THR A 94 11.50 -3.17 -21.33
CA THR A 94 12.67 -2.40 -21.77
C THR A 94 12.24 -1.11 -22.45
N LYS A 95 13.15 -0.14 -22.58
CA LYS A 95 12.90 1.11 -23.32
C LYS A 95 12.35 0.84 -24.74
N LYS A 96 12.87 -0.20 -25.41
CA LYS A 96 12.39 -0.64 -26.73
C LYS A 96 10.95 -1.12 -26.72
N ASP A 97 10.51 -1.76 -25.63
CA ASP A 97 9.12 -2.22 -25.49
C ASP A 97 8.15 -1.04 -25.29
N ILE A 98 8.62 0.04 -24.66
CA ILE A 98 7.85 1.29 -24.49
C ILE A 98 7.78 2.06 -25.81
N GLU A 99 8.90 2.23 -26.51
CA GLU A 99 8.95 2.89 -27.82
C GLU A 99 8.04 2.18 -28.83
N LYS A 100 8.08 0.84 -28.88
CA LYS A 100 7.21 0.05 -29.75
C LYS A 100 5.72 0.20 -29.44
N LYS A 101 5.36 0.42 -28.17
CA LYS A 101 3.97 0.73 -27.77
C LYS A 101 3.55 2.11 -28.26
N MET A 102 4.41 3.12 -28.10
CA MET A 102 4.13 4.49 -28.54
C MET A 102 3.97 4.56 -30.07
N ASP A 103 4.79 3.83 -30.83
CA ASP A 103 4.67 3.75 -32.29
C ASP A 103 3.39 3.05 -32.74
N ASN A 104 3.01 1.95 -32.07
CA ASN A 104 1.73 1.27 -32.36
C ASN A 104 0.52 2.16 -32.05
N GLU A 105 0.58 2.95 -30.98
CA GLU A 105 -0.50 3.85 -30.59
C GLU A 105 -0.62 5.05 -31.56
N LYS A 106 0.50 5.60 -32.04
CA LYS A 106 0.51 6.59 -33.12
C LYS A 106 -0.10 6.03 -34.40
N ARG A 107 0.33 4.83 -34.83
CA ARG A 107 -0.18 4.16 -36.03
C ARG A 107 -1.68 3.86 -35.95
N TYR A 108 -2.20 3.59 -34.75
CA TYR A 108 -3.62 3.38 -34.53
C TYR A 108 -4.43 4.68 -34.66
N ARG A 109 -3.90 5.80 -34.15
CA ARG A 109 -4.55 7.12 -34.28
C ARG A 109 -4.54 7.62 -35.72
N GLU A 110 -3.44 7.43 -36.45
CA GLU A 110 -3.33 7.82 -37.86
C GLU A 110 -4.25 7.04 -38.81
N LYS A 111 -4.65 5.81 -38.43
CA LYS A 111 -5.59 4.99 -39.21
C LYS A 111 -7.06 5.23 -38.90
N ASN A 112 -7.36 5.96 -37.83
CA ASN A 112 -8.73 6.22 -37.35
C ASN A 112 -9.05 7.73 -37.30
N VAL A 113 -8.34 8.52 -38.12
CA VAL A 113 -8.62 9.93 -38.45
C VAL A 113 -8.89 10.01 -39.94
#